data_AF-A0A6J4U6Y1-F1
#
_entry.id   AF-A0A6J4U6Y1-F1
#
_cell.length_a   1.000
_cell.length_b   1.000
_cell.length_c   1.000
_cell.angle_alpha   90.00
_cell.angle_beta   90.00
_cell.angle_gamma   90.00
#
_symmetry.space_group_name_H-M   'P 1'
#
loop_
_entity.id
_entity.type
_entity.pdbx_description
1 polymer ?
#
loop_
_entity_poly.entity_id
_entity_poly.type
_entity_poly.pdbx_seq_one_letter_code
_entity_poly.pdbx_strand_id
1 'polypeptide(L)'
;RGVDLLICEATYGEDDELPKAERHGHMTIREASALAERAGIGNLWLTHFGAGMSDPESYRPFARSLFASAEIGHSGLTGSLTFRRGYERTDAVDPAEQPNGEQ
;
A
#
# COMPACT_ATOMS: atom_id res chain seq x y z
N ARG A 1 -1.82 -5.84 -15.86
CA ARG A 1 -1.48 -4.47 -16.30
C ARG A 1 -2.78 -3.69 -16.39
N GLY A 2 -2.79 -2.39 -16.08
CA GLY A 2 -3.99 -1.54 -16.18
C GLY A 2 -5.12 -1.89 -15.21
N VAL A 3 -4.80 -2.34 -13.99
CA VAL A 3 -5.81 -2.62 -12.96
C VAL A 3 -6.12 -1.35 -12.17
N ASP A 4 -7.37 -1.20 -11.69
CA ASP A 4 -7.77 -0.04 -10.87
C ASP A 4 -7.06 0.00 -9.51
N LEU A 5 -6.91 -1.16 -8.89
CA LEU A 5 -6.25 -1.35 -7.59
C LEU A 5 -5.40 -2.62 -7.62
N LEU A 6 -4.15 -2.51 -7.20
CA LEU A 6 -3.29 -3.65 -6.83
C LEU A 6 -3.10 -3.67 -5.32
N ILE A 7 -3.40 -4.81 -4.69
CA ILE A 7 -3.01 -5.08 -3.31
C ILE A 7 -1.79 -6.00 -3.39
N CYS A 8 -0.65 -5.54 -2.91
CA CYS A 8 0.64 -6.18 -3.10
C CYS A 8 1.37 -6.36 -1.76
N GLU A 9 2.06 -7.49 -1.59
CA GLU A 9 2.93 -7.66 -0.42
C GLU A 9 4.10 -6.68 -0.46
N ALA A 10 4.63 -6.37 0.71
CA ALA A 10 5.81 -5.55 0.91
C ALA A 10 6.50 -5.96 2.21
N THR A 11 6.90 -7.22 2.28
CA THR A 11 7.40 -7.87 3.50
C THR A 11 8.66 -7.18 4.05
N TYR A 12 9.50 -6.60 3.18
CA TYR A 12 10.76 -5.97 3.54
C TYR A 12 10.78 -4.47 3.17
N GLY A 13 11.37 -3.65 4.04
CA GLY A 13 11.32 -2.19 3.91
C GLY A 13 12.56 -1.61 3.25
N GLU A 14 13.71 -2.19 3.58
CA GLU A 14 15.02 -1.67 3.18
C GLU A 14 15.59 -2.41 1.96
N ASP A 15 16.46 -1.72 1.23
CA ASP A 15 17.14 -2.30 0.07
C ASP A 15 18.20 -3.35 0.46
N ASP A 16 18.76 -3.25 1.66
CA ASP A 16 19.72 -4.25 2.17
C ASP A 16 19.05 -5.58 2.54
N GLU A 17 17.72 -5.60 2.67
CA GLU A 17 16.91 -6.79 2.87
C GLU A 17 16.54 -7.51 1.56
N LEU A 18 16.89 -6.96 0.38
CA LEU A 18 16.60 -7.58 -0.91
C LEU A 18 17.07 -9.04 -1.03
N PRO A 19 18.30 -9.42 -0.60
CA PRO A 19 18.73 -10.82 -0.64
C PRO A 19 17.85 -11.75 0.22
N LYS A 20 17.26 -11.22 1.30
CA LYS A 20 16.34 -11.95 2.18
C LYS A 20 14.96 -12.07 1.54
N ALA A 21 14.52 -11.04 0.81
CA ALA A 21 13.32 -11.04 -0.01
C ALA A 21 13.38 -12.15 -1.07
N GLU A 22 14.45 -12.17 -1.87
CA GLU A 22 14.68 -13.20 -2.88
C GLU A 22 14.75 -14.61 -2.28
N ARG A 23 15.50 -14.77 -1.18
CA ARG A 23 15.66 -16.07 -0.52
C ARG A 23 14.34 -16.63 0.02
N HIS A 24 13.45 -15.77 0.50
CA HIS A 24 12.17 -16.18 1.09
C HIS A 24 10.98 -16.04 0.12
N GLY A 25 11.22 -15.65 -1.13
CA GLY A 25 10.17 -15.53 -2.14
C GLY A 25 9.14 -14.42 -1.86
N HIS A 26 9.59 -13.31 -1.27
CA HIS A 26 8.78 -12.14 -0.94
C HIS A 26 9.29 -10.90 -1.68
N MET A 27 8.56 -9.80 -1.59
CA MET A 27 8.96 -8.52 -2.17
C MET A 27 9.32 -7.46 -1.11
N THR A 28 10.20 -6.56 -1.50
CA THR A 28 10.45 -5.28 -0.82
C THR A 28 9.39 -4.24 -1.19
N ILE A 29 9.26 -3.18 -0.38
CA ILE A 29 8.45 -1.99 -0.72
C ILE A 29 8.86 -1.41 -2.08
N ARG A 30 10.17 -1.33 -2.34
CA ARG A 30 10.70 -0.84 -3.63
C ARG A 30 10.19 -1.67 -4.79
N GLU A 31 10.30 -2.99 -4.70
CA GLU A 31 9.88 -3.89 -5.78
C GLU A 31 8.39 -3.79 -6.07
N ALA A 32 7.56 -3.77 -5.02
CA ALA A 32 6.11 -3.65 -5.14
C ALA A 32 5.70 -2.29 -5.76
N SER A 33 6.28 -1.17 -5.29
CA SER A 33 6.00 0.15 -5.84
C SER A 33 6.49 0.31 -7.28
N ALA A 34 7.68 -0.19 -7.61
CA ALA A 34 8.19 -0.16 -8.97
C ALA A 34 7.40 -1.08 -9.91
N LEU A 35 6.88 -2.21 -9.40
CA LEU A 35 6.00 -3.09 -10.18
C LEU A 35 4.69 -2.39 -10.54
N ALA A 36 4.10 -1.64 -9.60
CA ALA A 36 2.88 -0.87 -9.84
C ALA A 36 3.06 0.16 -10.96
N GLU A 37 4.16 0.91 -10.92
CA GLU A 37 4.52 1.89 -11.97
C GLU A 37 4.65 1.19 -13.34
N ARG A 38 5.47 0.14 -13.44
CA ARG A 38 5.66 -0.61 -14.70
C ARG A 38 4.38 -1.28 -15.21
N ALA A 39 3.47 -1.63 -14.32
CA ALA A 39 2.20 -2.28 -14.67
C ALA A 39 1.12 -1.29 -15.13
N GLY A 40 1.37 0.02 -14.98
CA GLY A 40 0.45 1.09 -15.37
C GLY A 40 -0.89 0.99 -14.65
N ILE A 41 -0.87 0.75 -13.34
CA ILE A 41 -2.08 0.57 -12.51
C ILE A 41 -2.59 1.92 -11.98
N GLY A 42 -3.84 1.95 -11.51
CA GLY A 42 -4.43 3.14 -10.91
C GLY A 42 -3.97 3.40 -9.47
N ASN A 43 -4.06 2.39 -8.60
CA ASN A 43 -3.83 2.52 -7.15
C ASN A 43 -3.07 1.32 -6.60
N LEU A 44 -2.30 1.53 -5.52
CA LEU A 44 -1.49 0.49 -4.88
C LEU A 44 -1.73 0.49 -3.38
N TRP A 45 -2.09 -0.67 -2.83
CA TRP A 45 -2.03 -0.94 -1.40
C TRP A 45 -0.88 -1.88 -1.11
N LEU A 46 0.02 -1.47 -0.23
CA LEU A 46 1.11 -2.30 0.28
C LEU A 46 0.64 -3.02 1.55
N THR A 47 0.88 -4.31 1.67
CA THR A 47 0.44 -5.12 2.83
C THR A 47 1.44 -6.23 3.15
N HIS A 48 1.08 -7.13 4.09
CA HIS A 48 1.89 -8.30 4.45
C HIS A 48 3.31 -7.92 4.90
N PHE A 49 3.42 -6.99 5.84
CA PHE A 49 4.69 -6.52 6.37
C PHE A 49 5.34 -7.59 7.27
N GLY A 50 6.65 -7.77 7.14
CA GLY A 50 7.39 -8.69 7.98
C GLY A 50 7.42 -8.24 9.44
N ALA A 51 7.53 -9.18 10.38
CA ALA A 51 7.57 -8.90 11.82
C ALA A 51 8.73 -7.97 12.26
N GLY A 52 9.77 -7.83 11.42
CA GLY A 52 10.87 -6.89 11.66
C GLY A 52 10.55 -5.44 11.28
N MET A 53 9.48 -5.19 10.52
CA MET A 53 9.04 -3.85 10.13
C MET A 53 8.05 -3.33 11.17
N SER A 54 8.58 -2.64 12.18
CA SER A 54 7.76 -2.12 13.29
C SER A 54 6.89 -0.92 12.91
N ASP A 55 7.30 -0.14 11.90
CA ASP A 55 6.58 1.04 11.44
C ASP A 55 6.52 1.10 9.90
N PRO A 56 5.60 0.35 9.28
CA PRO A 56 5.40 0.39 7.82
C PRO A 56 5.03 1.78 7.28
N GLU A 57 4.36 2.60 8.11
CA GLU A 57 3.86 3.92 7.72
C GLU A 57 5.02 4.89 7.39
N SER A 58 6.16 4.73 8.07
CA SER A 58 7.38 5.49 7.81
C SER A 58 7.88 5.38 6.36
N TYR A 59 7.56 4.30 5.65
CA TYR A 59 7.94 4.08 4.26
C TYR A 59 6.97 4.71 3.24
N ARG A 60 5.84 5.28 3.67
CA ARG A 60 4.87 5.92 2.76
C ARG A 60 5.51 6.97 1.85
N PRO A 61 6.36 7.90 2.33
CA PRO A 61 7.00 8.88 1.46
C PRO A 61 7.87 8.21 0.38
N PHE A 62 8.58 7.14 0.75
CA PHE A 62 9.40 6.37 -0.17
C PHE A 62 8.56 5.64 -1.21
N ALA A 63 7.53 4.90 -0.79
CA ALA A 63 6.60 4.22 -1.70
C ALA A 63 5.95 5.21 -2.68
N ARG A 64 5.51 6.38 -2.19
CA ARG A 64 4.92 7.45 -3.01
C ARG A 64 5.91 8.14 -3.95
N SER A 65 7.20 8.14 -3.61
CA SER A 65 8.23 8.64 -4.54
C SER A 65 8.38 7.74 -5.77
N LEU A 66 8.05 6.45 -5.64
CA LEU A 66 8.08 5.47 -6.75
C LEU A 66 6.72 5.33 -7.44
N PHE A 67 5.62 5.44 -6.68
CA PHE A 67 4.27 5.36 -7.19
C PHE A 67 3.32 6.24 -6.36
N ALA A 68 2.92 7.39 -6.90
CA ALA A 68 2.24 8.45 -6.16
C ALA A 68 0.96 8.02 -5.40
N SER A 69 0.20 7.08 -5.96
CA SER A 69 -1.04 6.54 -5.36
C SER A 69 -0.81 5.33 -4.45
N ALA A 70 0.43 5.15 -3.95
CA ALA A 70 0.74 4.11 -2.98
C ALA A 70 0.19 4.44 -1.59
N GLU A 71 -0.43 3.43 -0.98
CA GLU A 71 -0.97 3.46 0.37
C GLU A 71 -0.35 2.32 1.19
N ILE A 72 0.07 2.64 2.41
CA ILE A 72 0.47 1.63 3.40
C ILE A 72 -0.80 1.05 4.03
N GLY A 73 -0.95 -0.27 3.90
CA GLY A 73 -2.08 -1.00 4.45
C GLY A 73 -2.09 -0.99 5.97
N HIS A 74 -3.27 -0.80 6.55
CA HIS A 74 -3.48 -0.95 7.98
C HIS A 74 -4.87 -1.57 8.22
N SER A 75 -5.07 -2.09 9.42
CA SER A 75 -6.39 -2.57 9.83
C SER A 75 -7.43 -1.45 9.65
N GLY A 76 -8.57 -1.80 9.03
CA GLY A 76 -9.64 -0.83 8.75
C GLY A 76 -9.43 0.05 7.52
N LEU A 77 -8.34 -0.11 6.76
CA LEU A 77 -8.21 0.49 5.42
C LEU A 77 -9.37 0.01 4.54
N THR A 78 -10.12 0.95 3.98
CA THR A 78 -11.30 0.66 3.15
C THR A 78 -11.32 1.48 1.87
N GLY A 79 -11.92 0.90 0.83
CA GLY A 79 -12.16 1.57 -0.44
C GLY A 79 -13.34 0.94 -1.17
N SER A 80 -13.85 1.66 -2.15
CA SER A 80 -14.94 1.24 -3.02
C SER A 80 -14.40 1.03 -4.43
N LEU A 81 -14.70 -0.10 -5.05
CA LEU A 81 -14.38 -0.37 -6.44
C LEU A 81 -15.68 -0.61 -7.20
N THR A 82 -16.01 0.30 -8.13
CA THR A 82 -17.22 0.18 -8.94
C THR A 82 -16.89 0.20 -10.42
N PHE A 83 -17.65 -0.54 -11.22
CA PHE A 83 -17.40 -0.65 -12.66
C PHE A 83 -17.37 0.70 -13.40
N ARG A 84 -18.20 1.66 -12.97
CA ARG A 84 -18.30 2.97 -13.66
C ARG A 84 -17.28 4.00 -13.19
N ARG A 85 -16.84 3.93 -11.93
CA ARG A 85 -16.00 4.96 -11.32
C ARG A 85 -14.57 4.51 -11.03
N GLY A 86 -14.28 3.22 -11.17
CA GLY A 86 -13.01 2.64 -10.75
C GLY A 86 -12.92 2.57 -9.23
N TYR A 87 -11.69 2.53 -8.73
CA TYR A 87 -11.39 2.53 -7.30
C TYR A 87 -11.41 3.95 -6.71
N GLU A 88 -12.10 4.12 -5.58
CA GLU A 88 -12.17 5.33 -4.78
C GLU A 88 -11.91 4.97 -3.30
N ARG A 89 -11.08 5.76 -2.60
CA ARG A 89 -10.77 5.51 -1.18
C ARG A 89 -11.92 6.01 -0.29
N THR A 90 -12.37 5.21 0.68
CA THR A 90 -13.54 5.53 1.53
C THR A 90 -13.18 5.99 2.94
N ASP A 91 -11.94 5.76 3.38
CA ASP A 91 -11.42 6.21 4.68
C ASP A 91 -10.91 7.66 4.68
N ALA A 92 -11.05 8.38 3.57
CA ALA A 92 -10.72 9.80 3.46
C ALA A 92 -11.75 10.71 4.16
N VAL A 93 -12.49 10.18 5.14
CA VAL A 93 -13.17 11.01 6.13
C VAL A 93 -12.10 11.39 7.14
N ASP A 94 -11.80 12.68 7.23
CA ASP A 94 -10.92 13.25 8.26
C ASP A 94 -11.30 12.62 9.62
N PRO A 95 -10.37 12.07 10.42
CA PRO A 95 -10.68 11.61 11.77
C PRO A 95 -11.35 12.70 12.64
N ALA A 96 -11.28 13.99 12.26
CA ALA A 96 -12.04 15.08 12.86
C ALA A 96 -13.53 15.17 12.46
N GLU A 97 -13.99 14.42 11.46
CA GLU A 97 -15.37 14.40 10.95
C GLU A 97 -16.19 13.18 11.41
N GLN A 98 -15.68 12.37 12.37
CA GLN A 98 -16.54 11.41 13.04
C GLN A 98 -17.61 12.18 13.85
N PRO A 99 -18.92 12.06 13.55
CA PRO A 99 -19.93 12.60 14.43
C PRO A 99 -19.81 11.87 15.76
N ASN A 100 -19.50 12.62 16.82
CA ASN A 100 -19.55 12.15 18.20
C ASN A 100 -20.76 11.23 18.41
N GLY A 101 -20.49 9.96 18.69
CA GLY A 101 -21.47 9.06 19.28
C GLY A 101 -20.84 7.68 19.47
N GLU A 102 -20.94 7.01 20.60
CA GLU A 102 -21.53 7.27 21.91
C GLU A 102 -20.69 6.44 22.90
N GLN A 103 -20.48 6.93 24.13
CA GLN A 103 -20.11 6.07 25.27
C GLN A 103 -21.38 5.55 25.92
#